data_AF-Q5YPV6-F1
#
_entry.id   AF-Q5YPV6-F1
#
_cell.length_a   1.000
_cell.length_b   1.000
_cell.length_c   1.000
_cell.angle_alpha   90.00
_cell.angle_beta   90.00
_cell.angle_gamma   90.00
#
_symmetry.space_group_name_H-M   'P 1'
#
loop_
_entity.id
_entity.type
_entity.pdbx_description
1 polymer ?
#
loop_
_entity_poly.entity_id
_entity_poly.type
_entity_poly.pdbx_seq_one_letter_code
_entity_poly.pdbx_strand_id
1 'polypeptide(L)'
;MRKRLMIVGAAGLIALATGCSDIRSAPPAFTISTTPILAMTQRQLCDRVLGFFRSELGAVDVSASSLRGPEADVSAGGVCTVLLGEGQSAAWEARRAPNDPDPTEGFENFVGTTKFGHPVWIRMNPADPVLDARFATRVGDWNGQIRVPQSGVVTVNGSLILDDATVRKVVEFLIELTQELSTLPE
;
A
#
# COMPACT_ATOMS: atom_id res chain seq x y z
N MET A 1 22.27 56.43 -3.50
CA MET A 1 21.43 57.57 -3.94
C MET A 1 21.49 57.71 -5.45
N ARG A 2 20.38 57.50 -6.16
CA ARG A 2 19.97 58.31 -7.33
C ARG A 2 18.61 57.81 -7.83
N LYS A 3 17.58 58.58 -7.45
CA LYS A 3 16.26 58.61 -8.08
C LYS A 3 16.42 58.95 -9.57
N ARG A 4 15.64 58.31 -10.45
CA ARG A 4 15.08 59.00 -11.63
C ARG A 4 13.66 58.49 -11.88
N LEU A 5 12.74 59.41 -11.64
CA LEU A 5 11.31 59.39 -11.94
C LEU A 5 11.14 60.40 -13.08
N MET A 6 10.59 60.01 -14.22
CA MET A 6 10.07 60.86 -15.31
C MET A 6 9.31 59.95 -16.29
N ILE A 7 8.22 60.28 -16.99
CA ILE A 7 7.32 61.45 -17.07
C ILE A 7 6.01 60.95 -17.73
N VAL A 8 4.93 61.67 -17.41
CA VAL A 8 3.58 61.73 -17.97
C VAL A 8 3.50 61.78 -19.52
N GLY A 9 2.47 61.16 -20.12
CA GLY A 9 2.04 61.42 -21.51
C GLY A 9 0.64 60.86 -21.78
N ALA A 10 -0.24 61.71 -22.31
CA ALA A 10 -1.70 61.66 -22.23
C ALA A 10 -2.43 61.04 -23.45
N ALA A 11 -3.76 60.90 -23.27
CA ALA A 11 -4.84 60.76 -24.27
C ALA A 11 -4.92 59.40 -24.98
N GLY A 12 -6.08 58.74 -25.14
CA GLY A 12 -7.48 59.08 -24.92
C GLY A 12 -8.29 58.27 -25.93
N LEU A 13 -9.42 57.70 -25.54
CA LEU A 13 -10.61 57.49 -26.39
C LEU A 13 -11.69 56.76 -25.60
N ILE A 14 -12.85 57.41 -25.53
CA ILE A 14 -14.10 56.89 -24.99
C ILE A 14 -14.73 56.03 -26.10
N ALA A 15 -14.97 54.76 -25.81
CA ALA A 15 -15.90 53.95 -26.57
C ALA A 15 -17.01 53.48 -25.62
N LEU A 16 -18.15 54.17 -25.72
CA LEU A 16 -19.42 53.73 -25.16
C LEU A 16 -19.91 52.56 -26.02
N ALA A 17 -19.91 51.36 -25.45
CA ALA A 17 -20.75 50.27 -25.93
C ALA A 17 -21.66 49.84 -24.77
N THR A 18 -22.91 50.28 -24.85
CA THR A 18 -24.03 49.76 -24.08
C THR A 18 -24.24 48.30 -24.40
N GLY A 19 -24.08 47.43 -23.40
CA GLY A 19 -24.46 46.02 -23.46
C GLY A 19 -24.97 45.59 -22.11
N CYS A 20 -26.29 45.69 -21.92
CA CYS A 20 -26.98 45.11 -20.77
C CYS A 20 -26.87 43.59 -20.82
N SER A 21 -26.32 42.98 -19.78
CA SER A 21 -26.71 41.64 -19.35
C SER A 21 -26.47 41.55 -17.86
N ASP A 22 -27.56 41.61 -17.11
CA ASP A 22 -27.64 41.19 -15.72
C ASP A 22 -27.08 39.77 -15.58
N ILE A 23 -25.91 39.64 -14.95
CA ILE A 23 -25.54 38.39 -14.29
C ILE A 23 -25.06 38.78 -12.90
N ARG A 24 -25.95 38.57 -11.93
CA ARG A 24 -25.67 38.58 -10.50
C ARG A 24 -24.34 37.87 -10.25
N SER A 25 -23.42 38.57 -9.59
CA SER A 25 -22.24 37.97 -8.98
C SER A 25 -22.67 36.78 -8.12
N ALA A 26 -22.44 35.57 -8.62
CA ALA A 26 -22.43 34.39 -7.77
C ALA A 26 -21.33 34.60 -6.71
N PRO A 27 -21.59 34.26 -5.43
CA PRO A 27 -20.52 34.25 -4.44
C PRO A 27 -19.42 33.30 -4.93
N PRO A 28 -18.14 33.58 -4.63
CA PRO A 28 -17.04 32.71 -5.03
C PRO A 28 -17.36 31.29 -4.57
N ALA A 29 -17.41 30.37 -5.54
CA ALA A 29 -17.53 28.96 -5.26
C ALA A 29 -16.36 28.60 -4.33
N PHE A 30 -16.69 28.17 -3.12
CA PHE A 30 -15.73 27.50 -2.27
C PHE A 30 -15.17 26.34 -3.08
N THR A 31 -13.94 26.48 -3.55
CA THR A 31 -13.15 25.32 -3.96
C THR A 31 -12.89 24.61 -2.65
N ILE A 32 -13.77 23.66 -2.30
CA ILE A 32 -13.44 22.63 -1.35
C ILE A 32 -12.23 21.96 -2.00
N SER A 33 -11.03 22.32 -1.52
CA SER A 33 -9.87 21.45 -1.68
C SER A 33 -10.25 20.21 -0.91
N THR A 34 -10.92 19.29 -1.59
CA THR A 34 -11.05 17.93 -1.11
C THR A 34 -9.61 17.43 -1.09
N THR A 35 -8.99 17.50 0.09
CA THR A 35 -7.76 16.76 0.36
C THR A 35 -8.00 15.37 -0.22
N PRO A 36 -7.15 14.85 -1.12
CA PRO A 36 -7.37 13.54 -1.68
C PRO A 36 -7.51 12.58 -0.50
N ILE A 37 -8.69 11.96 -0.40
CA ILE A 37 -8.93 10.87 0.54
C ILE A 37 -7.82 9.88 0.20
N LEU A 38 -6.91 9.62 1.16
CA LEU A 38 -5.87 8.62 1.02
C LEU A 38 -6.58 7.28 0.86
N ALA A 39 -6.81 6.87 -0.38
CA ALA A 39 -7.43 5.60 -0.71
C ALA A 39 -6.37 4.73 -1.39
N MET A 40 -6.37 3.45 -1.07
CA MET A 40 -5.56 2.46 -1.78
C MET A 40 -6.49 1.61 -2.63
N THR A 41 -6.13 1.39 -3.88
CA THR A 41 -6.81 0.44 -4.76
C THR A 41 -6.14 -0.93 -4.67
N GLN A 42 -6.88 -1.96 -5.08
CA GLN A 42 -6.38 -3.32 -5.19
C GLN A 42 -5.14 -3.43 -6.09
N ARG A 43 -5.07 -2.60 -7.16
CA ARG A 43 -3.88 -2.48 -8.01
C ARG A 43 -2.69 -1.96 -7.22
N GLN A 44 -2.85 -0.86 -6.49
CA GLN A 44 -1.76 -0.27 -5.70
C GLN A 44 -1.26 -1.24 -4.62
N LEU A 45 -2.19 -1.94 -3.96
CA LEU A 45 -1.85 -3.00 -3.02
C LEU A 45 -1.00 -4.09 -3.68
N CYS A 46 -1.47 -4.61 -4.81
CA CYS A 46 -0.75 -5.67 -5.51
C CYS A 46 0.59 -5.19 -6.08
N ASP A 47 0.70 -3.94 -6.54
CA ASP A 47 1.95 -3.36 -7.01
C ASP A 47 2.99 -3.27 -5.88
N ARG A 48 2.57 -2.89 -4.66
CA ARG A 48 3.43 -2.91 -3.46
C ARG A 48 3.94 -4.31 -3.16
N VAL A 49 3.04 -5.30 -3.09
CA VAL A 49 3.38 -6.69 -2.80
C VAL A 49 4.29 -7.27 -3.89
N LEU A 50 3.96 -7.05 -5.16
CA LEU A 50 4.78 -7.48 -6.29
C LEU A 50 6.18 -6.85 -6.26
N GLY A 51 6.25 -5.55 -5.96
CA GLY A 51 7.49 -4.80 -5.82
C GLY A 51 8.39 -5.37 -4.73
N PHE A 52 7.83 -5.78 -3.59
CA PHE A 52 8.55 -6.42 -2.50
C PHE A 52 9.18 -7.76 -2.94
N PHE A 53 8.39 -8.68 -3.51
CA PHE A 53 8.93 -9.97 -3.95
C PHE A 53 10.02 -9.82 -5.03
N ARG A 54 9.82 -8.90 -5.98
CA ARG A 54 10.78 -8.68 -7.06
C ARG A 54 12.04 -7.97 -6.59
N SER A 55 11.91 -6.89 -5.81
CA SER A 55 13.03 -5.98 -5.53
C SER A 55 13.74 -6.30 -4.22
N GLU A 56 13.00 -6.67 -3.17
CA GLU A 56 13.56 -6.91 -1.84
C GLU A 56 13.98 -8.37 -1.64
N LEU A 57 13.19 -9.30 -2.17
CA LEU A 57 13.48 -10.74 -2.13
C LEU A 57 14.20 -11.25 -3.39
N GLY A 58 14.28 -10.42 -4.43
CA GLY A 58 15.00 -10.76 -5.67
C GLY A 58 14.36 -11.89 -6.45
N ALA A 59 13.08 -12.21 -6.22
CA ALA A 59 12.39 -13.28 -6.95
C ALA A 59 12.31 -12.95 -8.45
N VAL A 60 12.49 -13.98 -9.28
CA VAL A 60 12.37 -13.88 -10.74
C VAL A 60 11.00 -14.36 -11.19
N ASP A 61 10.60 -14.01 -12.42
CA ASP A 61 9.34 -14.43 -13.04
C ASP A 61 8.08 -14.15 -12.19
N VAL A 62 8.10 -12.98 -11.54
CA VAL A 62 7.05 -12.56 -10.60
C VAL A 62 5.90 -11.87 -11.32
N SER A 63 4.67 -12.34 -11.06
CA SER A 63 3.43 -11.66 -11.47
C SER A 63 2.40 -11.65 -10.34
N ALA A 64 1.46 -10.70 -10.39
CA ALA A 64 0.41 -10.57 -9.38
C ALA A 64 -0.95 -10.97 -9.96
N SER A 65 -1.78 -11.55 -9.10
CA SER A 65 -3.16 -11.93 -9.36
C SER A 65 -4.04 -11.44 -8.21
N SER A 66 -5.22 -10.93 -8.55
CA SER A 66 -6.26 -10.52 -7.61
C SER A 66 -7.60 -11.01 -8.09
N LEU A 67 -8.43 -11.49 -7.16
CA LEU A 67 -9.84 -11.85 -7.42
C LEU A 67 -10.75 -10.62 -7.53
N ARG A 68 -10.32 -9.48 -6.99
CA ARG A 68 -11.01 -8.20 -7.10
C ARG A 68 -10.52 -7.42 -8.31
N GLY A 69 -11.39 -6.59 -8.88
CA GLY A 69 -11.02 -5.66 -9.95
C GLY A 69 -9.92 -4.70 -9.51
N PRO A 70 -9.07 -4.21 -10.43
CA PRO A 70 -7.88 -3.43 -10.09
C PRO A 70 -8.19 -2.11 -9.36
N GLU A 71 -9.34 -1.50 -9.64
CA GLU A 71 -9.77 -0.24 -9.02
C GLU A 71 -10.64 -0.46 -7.77
N ALA A 72 -10.78 -1.71 -7.30
CA ALA A 72 -11.52 -2.00 -6.08
C ALA A 72 -10.83 -1.34 -4.88
N ASP A 73 -11.62 -0.69 -4.03
CA ASP A 73 -11.17 -0.14 -2.77
C ASP A 73 -10.76 -1.26 -1.80
N VAL A 74 -9.71 -1.01 -1.02
CA VAL A 74 -9.19 -1.93 0.00
C VAL A 74 -9.43 -1.45 1.43
N SER A 75 -10.21 -0.38 1.65
CA SER A 75 -10.57 0.17 2.98
C SER A 75 -11.09 -0.84 4.02
N ALA A 76 -11.69 -1.95 3.59
CA ALA A 76 -12.15 -3.03 4.47
C ALA A 76 -11.21 -4.26 4.52
N GLY A 77 -10.21 -4.31 3.65
CA GLY A 77 -9.36 -5.47 3.43
C GLY A 77 -8.96 -5.65 1.97
N GLY A 78 -7.89 -6.39 1.76
CA GLY A 78 -7.36 -6.68 0.43
C GLY A 78 -6.55 -7.97 0.43
N VAL A 79 -6.47 -8.61 -0.74
CA VAL A 79 -5.69 -9.83 -0.95
C VAL A 79 -4.90 -9.68 -2.24
N CYS A 80 -3.62 -10.00 -2.21
CA CYS A 80 -2.81 -10.11 -3.42
C CYS A 80 -2.10 -11.46 -3.44
N THR A 81 -2.31 -12.23 -4.51
CA THR A 81 -1.57 -13.46 -4.77
C THR A 81 -0.41 -13.14 -5.71
N VAL A 82 0.78 -13.59 -5.38
CA VAL A 82 1.98 -13.44 -6.18
C VAL A 82 2.38 -14.80 -6.74
N LEU A 83 2.48 -14.92 -8.06
CA LEU A 83 2.99 -16.10 -8.73
C LEU A 83 4.51 -15.97 -8.84
N LEU A 84 5.24 -17.01 -8.43
CA LEU A 84 6.70 -17.01 -8.24
C LEU A 84 7.42 -18.02 -9.17
N GLY A 85 6.83 -18.32 -10.33
CA GLY A 85 7.34 -19.35 -11.23
C GLY A 85 7.14 -20.78 -10.70
N GLU A 86 7.36 -21.79 -11.54
CA GLU A 86 7.42 -23.22 -11.18
C GLU A 86 6.27 -23.74 -10.29
N GLY A 87 5.07 -23.17 -10.42
CA GLY A 87 3.89 -23.53 -9.61
C GLY A 87 3.91 -23.01 -8.17
N GLN A 88 4.88 -22.17 -7.81
CA GLN A 88 4.94 -21.51 -6.51
C GLN A 88 4.08 -20.25 -6.48
N SER A 89 3.45 -20.01 -5.33
CA SER A 89 2.72 -18.78 -5.08
C SER A 89 2.89 -18.29 -3.66
N ALA A 90 3.08 -16.99 -3.49
CA ALA A 90 2.93 -16.32 -2.22
C ALA A 90 1.60 -15.57 -2.16
N ALA A 91 1.20 -15.14 -0.97
CA ALA A 91 0.02 -14.31 -0.81
C ALA A 91 0.21 -13.32 0.33
N TRP A 92 -0.27 -12.11 0.13
CA TRP A 92 -0.44 -11.11 1.17
C TRP A 92 -1.94 -10.84 1.32
N GLU A 93 -2.42 -10.79 2.55
CA GLU A 93 -3.83 -10.54 2.83
C GLU A 93 -3.98 -9.71 4.10
N ALA A 94 -4.98 -8.82 4.12
CA ALA A 94 -5.38 -8.15 5.34
C ALA A 94 -6.88 -7.93 5.38
N ARG A 95 -7.38 -7.82 6.61
CA ARG A 95 -8.77 -7.51 6.91
C ARG A 95 -8.85 -6.48 8.02
N ARG A 96 -9.79 -5.55 7.89
CA ARG A 96 -10.19 -4.68 9.00
C ARG A 96 -11.14 -5.46 9.92
N ALA A 97 -10.69 -5.72 11.14
CA ALA A 97 -11.31 -6.60 12.11
C ALA A 97 -11.26 -5.99 13.53
N PRO A 98 -12.13 -5.01 13.84
CA PRO A 98 -12.20 -4.42 15.19
C PRO A 98 -12.68 -5.43 16.25
N ASN A 99 -13.51 -6.39 15.86
CA ASN A 99 -14.13 -7.38 16.76
C ASN A 99 -13.46 -8.76 16.72
N ASP A 100 -12.42 -8.92 15.91
CA ASP A 100 -11.66 -10.18 15.77
C ASP A 100 -10.16 -9.84 15.84
N PRO A 101 -9.58 -9.81 17.06
CA PRO A 101 -8.22 -9.34 17.27
C PRO A 101 -7.14 -10.38 16.93
N ASP A 102 -7.51 -11.60 16.54
CA ASP A 102 -6.54 -12.66 16.25
C ASP A 102 -6.05 -12.56 14.79
N PRO A 103 -4.80 -12.14 14.54
CA PRO A 103 -4.28 -12.07 13.19
C PRO A 103 -3.89 -13.45 12.64
N THR A 104 -3.87 -14.50 13.47
CA THR A 104 -3.55 -15.87 13.06
C THR A 104 -4.77 -16.66 12.61
N GLU A 105 -5.99 -16.11 12.73
CA GLU A 105 -7.23 -16.77 12.32
C GLU A 105 -7.44 -18.16 12.96
N GLY A 106 -6.94 -18.35 14.19
CA GLY A 106 -7.00 -19.63 14.90
C GLY A 106 -6.07 -20.71 14.36
N PHE A 107 -5.18 -20.42 13.41
CA PHE A 107 -4.17 -21.37 12.97
C PHE A 107 -3.17 -21.66 14.09
N GLU A 108 -2.91 -22.95 14.34
CA GLU A 108 -1.97 -23.38 15.38
C GLU A 108 -0.50 -23.21 14.96
N ASN A 109 0.40 -23.38 15.93
CA ASN A 109 1.87 -23.43 15.77
C ASN A 109 2.55 -22.11 15.35
N PHE A 110 1.89 -20.98 15.59
CA PHE A 110 2.53 -19.68 15.51
C PHE A 110 3.33 -19.38 16.79
N VAL A 111 4.53 -18.84 16.62
CA VAL A 111 5.37 -18.32 17.70
C VAL A 111 5.30 -16.79 17.68
N GLY A 112 4.77 -16.21 18.76
CA GLY A 112 4.69 -14.75 18.93
C GLY A 112 6.03 -14.12 19.31
N THR A 113 6.30 -12.92 18.80
CA THR A 113 7.50 -12.12 19.10
C THR A 113 7.22 -10.63 18.94
N THR A 114 7.97 -9.79 19.67
CA THR A 114 7.93 -8.32 19.56
C THR A 114 9.26 -7.73 19.11
N LYS A 115 10.21 -8.57 18.64
CA LYS A 115 11.56 -8.15 18.23
C LYS A 115 11.60 -7.12 17.09
N PHE A 116 10.50 -6.95 16.37
CA PHE A 116 10.38 -6.04 15.21
C PHE A 116 9.67 -4.72 15.55
N GLY A 117 9.54 -4.38 16.84
CA GLY A 117 8.83 -3.18 17.29
C GLY A 117 7.31 -3.28 17.28
N HIS A 118 6.75 -4.34 16.65
CA HIS A 118 5.34 -4.69 16.66
C HIS A 118 5.13 -6.16 17.02
N PRO A 119 3.97 -6.55 17.58
CA PRO A 119 3.60 -7.94 17.78
C PRO A 119 3.48 -8.67 16.43
N VAL A 120 4.23 -9.75 16.28
CA VAL A 120 4.24 -10.59 15.08
C VAL A 120 4.19 -12.04 15.50
N TRP A 121 3.42 -12.83 14.75
CA TRP A 121 3.31 -14.26 14.92
C TRP A 121 3.92 -14.93 13.70
N ILE A 122 4.85 -15.86 13.92
CA ILE A 122 5.58 -16.54 12.85
C ILE A 122 5.33 -18.03 12.95
N ARG A 123 4.89 -18.65 11.86
CA ARG A 123 4.81 -20.09 11.70
C ARG A 123 5.72 -20.49 10.53
N MET A 124 6.79 -21.19 10.85
CA MET A 124 7.73 -21.76 9.89
C MET A 124 7.97 -23.21 10.27
N ASN A 125 8.12 -24.08 9.28
CA ASN A 125 8.52 -25.46 9.52
C ASN A 125 9.72 -25.79 8.62
N PRO A 126 10.96 -25.53 9.08
CA PRO A 126 12.15 -25.82 8.29
C PRO A 126 12.34 -27.33 8.03
N ALA A 127 11.69 -28.21 8.81
CA ALA A 127 11.72 -29.66 8.59
C ALA A 127 10.73 -30.12 7.50
N ASP A 128 9.76 -29.29 7.13
CA ASP A 128 8.80 -29.56 6.05
C ASP A 128 8.73 -28.35 5.11
N PRO A 129 9.68 -28.23 4.16
CA PRO A 129 9.78 -27.09 3.26
C PRO A 129 8.68 -27.05 2.19
N VAL A 130 7.79 -28.05 2.15
CA VAL A 130 6.62 -28.08 1.27
C VAL A 130 5.52 -27.14 1.81
N LEU A 131 5.51 -26.87 3.11
CA LEU A 131 4.59 -25.91 3.71
C LEU A 131 5.11 -24.47 3.53
N ASP A 132 4.18 -23.54 3.34
CA ASP A 132 4.49 -22.11 3.37
C ASP A 132 4.87 -21.65 4.77
N ALA A 133 5.84 -20.74 4.85
CA ALA A 133 6.02 -19.89 6.01
C ALA A 133 4.88 -18.89 6.08
N ARG A 134 4.32 -18.69 7.27
CA ARG A 134 3.24 -17.73 7.53
C ARG A 134 3.68 -16.72 8.57
N PHE A 135 3.39 -15.47 8.29
CA PHE A 135 3.67 -14.35 9.16
C PHE A 135 2.38 -13.57 9.34
N ALA A 136 2.05 -13.23 10.57
CA ALA A 136 0.83 -12.51 10.91
C ALA A 136 1.16 -11.35 11.84
N THR A 137 0.44 -10.22 11.69
CA THR A 137 0.58 -9.04 12.53
C THR A 137 -0.78 -8.40 12.77
N ARG A 138 -0.89 -7.64 13.85
CA ARG A 138 -2.02 -6.74 14.09
C ARG A 138 -1.54 -5.31 14.29
N VAL A 139 -2.14 -4.38 13.56
CA VAL A 139 -1.91 -2.93 13.69
C VAL A 139 -3.25 -2.22 13.79
N GLY A 140 -3.55 -1.65 14.97
CA GLY A 140 -4.87 -1.08 15.24
C GLY A 140 -5.99 -2.12 15.08
N ASP A 141 -6.96 -1.80 14.22
CA ASP A 141 -8.06 -2.71 13.87
C ASP A 141 -7.74 -3.66 12.71
N TRP A 142 -6.50 -3.67 12.20
CA TRP A 142 -6.13 -4.43 11.02
C TRP A 142 -5.33 -5.67 11.38
N ASN A 143 -5.76 -6.80 10.82
CA ASN A 143 -5.00 -8.05 10.84
C ASN A 143 -4.40 -8.25 9.44
N GLY A 144 -3.07 -8.35 9.38
CA GLY A 144 -2.34 -8.64 8.14
C GLY A 144 -1.64 -9.99 8.22
N GLN A 145 -1.58 -10.71 7.10
CA GLN A 145 -0.83 -11.94 6.93
C GLN A 145 -0.04 -11.93 5.62
N ILE A 146 1.13 -12.57 5.63
CA ILE A 146 1.86 -12.92 4.41
C ILE A 146 2.28 -14.39 4.47
N ARG A 147 2.06 -15.09 3.36
CA ARG A 147 2.48 -16.47 3.12
C ARG A 147 3.60 -16.47 2.09
N VAL A 148 4.70 -17.14 2.40
CA VAL A 148 5.87 -17.26 1.54
C VAL A 148 6.28 -18.73 1.45
N PRO A 149 6.44 -19.30 0.25
CA PRO A 149 6.95 -20.67 0.12
C PRO A 149 8.32 -20.82 0.78
N GLN A 150 8.53 -21.92 1.51
CA GLN A 150 9.82 -22.19 2.17
C GLN A 150 10.86 -22.80 1.21
N SER A 151 10.45 -23.21 0.01
CA SER A 151 11.32 -23.77 -1.02
C SER A 151 10.78 -23.52 -2.43
N GLY A 152 11.60 -23.82 -3.45
CA GLY A 152 11.19 -23.78 -4.86
C GLY A 152 11.11 -22.39 -5.49
N VAL A 153 11.23 -21.30 -4.73
CA VAL A 153 11.26 -19.94 -5.29
C VAL A 153 12.65 -19.63 -5.82
N VAL A 154 12.73 -19.26 -7.09
CA VAL A 154 13.98 -18.85 -7.75
C VAL A 154 14.17 -17.34 -7.60
N THR A 155 15.40 -16.93 -7.30
CA THR A 155 15.83 -15.53 -7.18
C THR A 155 17.04 -15.25 -8.04
N VAL A 156 17.40 -13.98 -8.20
CA VAL A 156 18.62 -13.56 -8.90
C VAL A 156 19.91 -14.12 -8.31
N ASN A 157 19.90 -14.57 -7.05
CA ASN A 157 21.06 -15.12 -6.33
C ASN A 157 20.98 -16.64 -6.11
N GLY A 158 20.04 -17.33 -6.78
CA GLY A 158 19.75 -18.76 -6.55
C GLY A 158 18.40 -18.97 -5.87
N SER A 159 18.22 -20.06 -5.14
CA SER A 159 16.96 -20.32 -4.43
C SER A 159 16.73 -19.33 -3.29
N LEU A 160 15.49 -18.91 -3.07
CA LEU A 160 15.11 -18.13 -1.90
C LEU A 160 15.34 -18.97 -0.64
N ILE A 161 16.04 -18.39 0.33
CA ILE A 161 16.26 -18.99 1.65
C ILE A 161 15.63 -18.06 2.68
N LEU A 162 14.72 -18.60 3.50
CA LEU A 162 14.11 -17.85 4.60
C LEU A 162 15.02 -17.85 5.84
N ASP A 163 16.18 -17.21 5.70
CA ASP A 163 17.12 -16.94 6.80
C ASP A 163 16.65 -15.74 7.65
N ASP A 164 17.37 -15.44 8.74
CA ASP A 164 17.02 -14.35 9.65
C ASP A 164 16.89 -12.98 8.96
N ALA A 165 17.73 -12.71 7.95
CA ALA A 165 17.71 -11.47 7.20
C ALA A 165 16.46 -11.37 6.30
N THR A 166 16.11 -12.47 5.63
CA THR A 166 14.94 -12.56 4.76
C THR A 166 13.65 -12.54 5.58
N VAL A 167 13.61 -13.27 6.70
CA VAL A 167 12.51 -13.23 7.67
C VAL A 167 12.29 -11.80 8.17
N ARG A 168 13.36 -11.07 8.50
CA ARG A 168 13.25 -9.66 8.90
C ARG A 168 12.60 -8.81 7.81
N LYS A 169 13.05 -8.91 6.55
CA LYS A 169 12.45 -8.18 5.43
C LYS A 169 10.96 -8.47 5.26
N VAL A 170 10.57 -9.76 5.33
CA VAL A 170 9.17 -10.19 5.21
C VAL A 170 8.32 -9.60 6.34
N VAL A 171 8.81 -9.64 7.57
CA VAL A 171 8.10 -9.13 8.74
C VAL A 171 7.99 -7.60 8.70
N GLU A 172 9.06 -6.89 8.36
CA GLU A 172 9.05 -5.43 8.23
C GLU A 172 8.07 -4.98 7.16
N PHE A 173 8.09 -5.61 5.98
CA PHE A 173 7.12 -5.34 4.92
C PHE A 173 5.67 -5.62 5.35
N LEU A 174 5.44 -6.75 6.03
CA LEU A 174 4.12 -7.09 6.57
C LEU A 174 3.60 -6.01 7.52
N ILE A 175 4.43 -5.55 8.47
CA ILE A 175 4.06 -4.49 9.42
C ILE A 175 3.80 -3.19 8.69
N GLU A 176 4.71 -2.76 7.81
CA GLU A 176 4.63 -1.48 7.10
C GLU A 176 3.34 -1.38 6.28
N LEU A 177 3.03 -2.40 5.47
CA LEU A 177 1.85 -2.38 4.63
C LEU A 177 0.55 -2.47 5.46
N THR A 178 0.55 -3.25 6.54
CA THR A 178 -0.60 -3.30 7.46
C THR A 178 -0.80 -1.96 8.16
N GLN A 179 0.28 -1.27 8.53
CA GLN A 179 0.23 0.05 9.12
C GLN A 179 -0.28 1.10 8.13
N GLU A 180 0.15 1.06 6.87
CA GLU A 180 -0.37 1.94 5.82
C GLU A 180 -1.90 1.79 5.69
N LEU A 181 -2.40 0.55 5.62
CA LEU A 181 -3.84 0.29 5.59
C LEU A 181 -4.58 0.78 6.83
N SER A 182 -3.95 0.68 8.01
CA SER A 182 -4.53 1.16 9.27
C SER A 182 -4.74 2.67 9.32
N THR A 183 -4.12 3.42 8.40
CA THR A 183 -4.27 4.88 8.28
C THR A 183 -5.25 5.31 7.19
N LEU A 184 -5.78 4.36 6.40
CA LEU A 184 -6.81 4.67 5.41
C LEU A 184 -8.10 5.11 6.13
N PRO A 185 -8.81 6.10 5.57
CA PRO A 185 -10.11 6.52 6.06
C PRO A 185 -11.15 5.41 5.86
N GLU A 186 -12.16 5.43 6.72
CA GLU A 186 -13.29 4.48 6.70
C GLU A 186 -14.30 4.75 5.59
#